data_AF-A0A4U0X7P2-F1
#
_entry.id   AF-A0A4U0X7P2-F1
#
_cell.length_a   1.000
_cell.length_b   1.000
_cell.length_c   1.000
_cell.angle_alpha   90.00
_cell.angle_beta   90.00
_cell.angle_gamma   90.00
#
_symmetry.space_group_name_H-M   'P 1'
#
loop_
_entity.id
_entity.type
_entity.pdbx_description
1 polymer ?
#
loop_
_entity_poly.entity_id
_entity_poly.type
_entity_poly.pdbx_seq_one_letter_code
_entity_poly.pdbx_strand_id
1 'polypeptide(L)'
;MPYTSYAWSWPKERLLKELPSAVASAGLKMMALMGHYYTPNEKDSTKPLAWPYHANEEDVKRLPPHYLAMDELDPLRDEGMAYYHKLSAAGVTVAAHVNLGVAHGSWGIFGQAIPEMFQAAVDSILYFPSSYWIALLHLLGECKCNPALGHVDFQIVSQVTGIANWRDFGSCQTANDELAEMIRKAPTRLGGFAALCMTHPEKASQELERAVTHLGLLGAMIDNHLPDMTHYDSERFWPVFRVAERLDVPIYLHPSPVSEEVMSKKFHGNYPNNAAAGLATGAWGWHEDVGLHVVKLYAAGLFTRFPKLKIIIGHMGEMIPIMIDRIDKTKFFNKADLGSFRDVWERNIWVTTSGIFSVRTLQMLLQVTPLDHVLYSIDTPFDDCATGWEFVEEISRQGLLSKAELEQFVSGNARSLFTM
;
A
#
# COMPACT_ATOMS: atom_id res chain seq x y z
N MET A 1 -22.17 -9.11 -6.09
CA MET A 1 -22.29 -9.31 -7.56
C MET A 1 -23.24 -8.26 -8.16
N PRO A 2 -22.89 -7.57 -9.26
CA PRO A 2 -23.88 -6.84 -10.04
C PRO A 2 -24.85 -7.81 -10.72
N TYR A 3 -25.92 -7.30 -11.30
CA TYR A 3 -26.86 -8.08 -12.08
C TYR A 3 -26.17 -8.73 -13.30
N THR A 4 -26.28 -10.06 -13.46
CA THR A 4 -25.42 -10.79 -14.42
C THR A 4 -26.15 -11.42 -15.60
N SER A 5 -27.43 -11.78 -15.48
CA SER A 5 -28.09 -12.61 -16.51
C SER A 5 -29.37 -12.07 -17.14
N TYR A 6 -30.06 -11.12 -16.51
CA TYR A 6 -31.45 -10.76 -16.85
C TYR A 6 -32.45 -11.95 -16.80
N ALA A 7 -32.10 -13.04 -16.12
CA ALA A 7 -32.87 -14.28 -16.16
C ALA A 7 -34.18 -14.23 -15.37
N TRP A 8 -34.44 -13.18 -14.58
CA TRP A 8 -35.59 -13.11 -13.66
C TRP A 8 -36.97 -13.06 -14.35
N SER A 9 -37.01 -12.93 -15.68
CA SER A 9 -38.19 -13.05 -16.52
C SER A 9 -38.35 -14.43 -17.20
N TRP A 10 -37.41 -15.37 -17.00
CA TRP A 10 -37.44 -16.68 -17.62
C TRP A 10 -38.51 -17.61 -17.03
N PRO A 11 -38.92 -18.66 -17.79
CA PRO A 11 -39.78 -19.70 -17.26
C PRO A 11 -39.19 -20.34 -16.00
N LYS A 12 -40.05 -20.58 -15.00
CA LYS A 12 -39.65 -21.10 -13.68
C LYS A 12 -38.92 -22.44 -13.79
N GLU A 13 -39.31 -23.30 -14.72
CA GLU A 13 -38.68 -24.59 -14.97
C GLU A 13 -37.22 -24.44 -15.39
N ARG A 14 -36.92 -23.41 -16.19
CA ARG A 14 -35.56 -23.09 -16.61
C ARG A 14 -34.76 -22.52 -15.45
N LEU A 15 -35.33 -21.60 -14.68
CA LEU A 15 -34.69 -21.03 -13.50
C LEU A 15 -34.35 -22.10 -12.46
N LEU A 16 -35.25 -23.05 -12.19
CA LEU A 16 -34.97 -24.15 -11.27
C LEU A 16 -33.81 -25.04 -11.72
N LYS A 17 -33.59 -25.15 -13.03
CA LYS A 17 -32.53 -25.97 -13.62
C LYS A 17 -31.18 -25.25 -13.66
N GLU A 18 -31.17 -23.98 -14.06
CA GLU A 18 -29.94 -23.23 -14.32
C GLU A 18 -29.54 -22.29 -13.16
N LEU A 19 -30.51 -21.68 -12.48
CA LEU A 19 -30.32 -20.62 -11.49
C LEU A 19 -31.28 -20.80 -10.28
N PRO A 20 -31.21 -21.91 -9.54
CA PRO A 20 -32.19 -22.24 -8.50
C PRO A 20 -32.28 -21.19 -7.39
N SER A 21 -31.21 -20.44 -7.10
CA SER A 21 -31.19 -19.33 -6.14
C SER A 21 -32.17 -18.24 -6.50
N ALA A 22 -32.38 -17.97 -7.79
CA ALA A 22 -33.34 -16.98 -8.25
C ALA A 22 -34.78 -17.35 -7.86
N VAL A 23 -35.09 -18.64 -7.72
CA VAL A 23 -36.42 -19.12 -7.30
C VAL A 23 -36.51 -19.29 -5.79
N ALA A 24 -35.44 -19.75 -5.15
CA ALA A 24 -35.40 -20.03 -3.71
C ALA A 24 -35.39 -18.74 -2.87
N SER A 25 -34.74 -17.69 -3.36
CA SER A 25 -34.65 -16.39 -2.68
C SER A 25 -35.80 -15.50 -3.16
N ALA A 26 -36.73 -15.18 -2.26
CA ALA A 26 -37.95 -14.44 -2.58
C ALA A 26 -37.63 -13.04 -3.16
N GLY A 27 -37.68 -12.86 -4.48
CA GLY A 27 -37.36 -11.57 -5.10
C GLY A 27 -37.61 -11.41 -6.61
N LEU A 28 -38.01 -12.47 -7.34
CA LEU A 28 -38.09 -12.49 -8.80
C LEU A 28 -38.83 -11.30 -9.44
N LYS A 29 -39.98 -10.91 -8.89
CA LYS A 29 -40.77 -9.79 -9.44
C LYS A 29 -40.06 -8.44 -9.30
N MET A 30 -39.38 -8.22 -8.18
CA MET A 30 -38.60 -7.00 -7.95
C MET A 30 -37.36 -6.99 -8.84
N MET A 31 -36.68 -8.14 -8.97
CA MET A 31 -35.47 -8.25 -9.80
C MET A 31 -35.78 -8.11 -11.29
N ALA A 32 -36.90 -8.64 -11.76
CA ALA A 32 -37.37 -8.42 -13.14
C ALA A 32 -37.66 -6.93 -13.41
N LEU A 33 -38.23 -6.22 -12.44
CA LEU A 33 -38.46 -4.78 -12.53
C LEU A 33 -37.14 -3.99 -12.57
N MET A 34 -36.19 -4.32 -11.68
CA MET A 34 -34.87 -3.66 -11.65
C MET A 34 -34.07 -3.93 -12.92
N GLY A 35 -34.12 -5.15 -13.43
CA GLY A 35 -33.53 -5.50 -14.72
C GLY A 35 -34.07 -4.60 -15.83
N HIS A 36 -35.39 -4.41 -15.91
CA HIS A 36 -36.00 -3.58 -16.95
C HIS A 36 -35.49 -2.13 -16.91
N TYR A 37 -35.25 -1.57 -15.72
CA TYR A 37 -34.62 -0.25 -15.60
C TYR A 37 -33.13 -0.25 -16.00
N TYR A 38 -32.41 -1.33 -15.72
CA TYR A 38 -31.00 -1.48 -16.06
C TYR A 38 -30.76 -1.69 -17.57
N THR A 39 -31.69 -2.36 -18.25
CA THR A 39 -31.67 -2.55 -19.70
C THR A 39 -33.09 -2.45 -20.26
N PRO A 40 -33.56 -1.24 -20.57
CA PRO A 40 -34.96 -1.00 -20.95
C PRO A 40 -35.32 -1.53 -22.34
N ASN A 41 -34.32 -1.81 -23.18
CA ASN A 41 -34.51 -2.41 -24.49
C ASN A 41 -34.34 -3.93 -24.43
N GLU A 42 -35.41 -4.68 -24.66
CA GLU A 42 -35.40 -6.16 -24.59
C GLU A 42 -34.37 -6.80 -25.54
N LYS A 43 -34.01 -6.14 -26.64
CA LYS A 43 -32.96 -6.65 -27.57
C LYS A 43 -31.58 -6.73 -26.93
N ASP A 44 -31.37 -6.02 -25.82
CA ASP A 44 -30.09 -5.94 -25.14
C ASP A 44 -30.01 -6.92 -23.95
N SER A 45 -31.10 -7.64 -23.63
CA SER A 45 -31.23 -8.60 -22.53
C SER A 45 -30.28 -9.81 -22.57
N THR A 46 -29.62 -10.03 -23.70
CA THR A 46 -28.67 -11.13 -23.92
C THR A 46 -27.28 -10.62 -24.33
N LYS A 47 -27.06 -9.30 -24.34
CA LYS A 47 -25.76 -8.74 -24.72
C LYS A 47 -24.72 -9.01 -23.63
N PRO A 48 -23.61 -9.70 -23.94
CA PRO A 48 -22.56 -10.03 -22.97
C PRO A 48 -22.01 -8.82 -22.18
N LEU A 49 -21.92 -7.66 -22.83
CA LEU A 49 -21.43 -6.42 -22.21
C LEU A 49 -22.35 -5.88 -21.10
N ALA A 50 -23.65 -6.12 -21.19
CA ALA A 50 -24.62 -5.72 -20.17
C ALA A 50 -24.91 -6.86 -19.20
N TRP A 51 -24.84 -8.10 -19.70
CA TRP A 51 -25.24 -9.31 -18.98
C TRP A 51 -24.17 -10.40 -19.15
N PRO A 52 -23.11 -10.41 -18.32
CA PRO A 52 -21.96 -11.31 -18.43
C PRO A 52 -22.30 -12.81 -18.40
N TYR A 53 -23.49 -13.20 -17.92
CA TYR A 53 -23.99 -14.57 -18.03
C TYR A 53 -24.07 -15.05 -19.48
N HIS A 54 -24.30 -14.16 -20.44
CA HIS A 54 -24.40 -14.51 -21.87
C HIS A 54 -23.06 -14.46 -22.61
N ALA A 55 -21.97 -14.01 -21.95
CA ALA A 55 -20.64 -14.00 -22.52
C ALA A 55 -20.15 -15.42 -22.88
N ASN A 56 -19.30 -15.55 -23.88
CA ASN A 56 -18.54 -16.78 -24.14
C ASN A 56 -17.14 -16.69 -23.51
N GLU A 57 -16.33 -17.74 -23.63
CA GLU A 57 -14.96 -17.76 -23.07
C GLU A 57 -14.05 -16.71 -23.71
N GLU A 58 -14.13 -16.49 -25.02
CA GLU A 58 -13.30 -15.49 -25.71
C GLU A 58 -13.64 -14.06 -25.28
N ASP A 59 -14.90 -13.78 -24.95
CA ASP A 59 -15.34 -12.48 -24.42
C ASP A 59 -14.67 -12.16 -23.07
N VAL A 60 -14.35 -13.19 -22.26
CA VAL A 60 -13.85 -13.01 -20.89
C VAL A 60 -12.36 -13.31 -20.73
N LYS A 61 -11.72 -13.98 -21.69
CA LYS A 61 -10.33 -14.47 -21.62
C LYS A 61 -9.25 -13.41 -21.32
N ARG A 62 -9.53 -12.14 -21.58
CA ARG A 62 -8.60 -11.02 -21.33
C ARG A 62 -9.04 -10.12 -20.18
N LEU A 63 -10.06 -10.52 -19.43
CA LEU A 63 -10.49 -9.78 -18.27
C LEU A 63 -9.43 -9.86 -17.17
N PRO A 64 -9.31 -8.81 -16.32
CA PRO A 64 -8.38 -8.81 -15.20
C PRO A 64 -8.73 -9.92 -14.21
N PRO A 65 -7.86 -10.23 -13.23
CA PRO A 65 -8.24 -11.13 -12.15
C PRO A 65 -9.55 -10.68 -11.45
N HIS A 66 -10.38 -11.65 -11.07
CA HIS A 66 -11.72 -11.40 -10.49
C HIS A 66 -11.86 -12.00 -9.09
N TYR A 67 -12.38 -11.22 -8.14
CA TYR A 67 -12.91 -11.74 -6.89
C TYR A 67 -14.43 -11.58 -6.87
N LEU A 68 -15.14 -12.68 -6.61
CA LEU A 68 -16.60 -12.74 -6.66
C LEU A 68 -17.17 -13.08 -5.28
N ALA A 69 -17.86 -12.13 -4.66
CA ALA A 69 -18.61 -12.34 -3.43
C ALA A 69 -20.11 -12.44 -3.71
N MET A 70 -20.71 -13.52 -3.24
CA MET A 70 -22.14 -13.80 -3.27
C MET A 70 -22.65 -14.08 -1.86
N ASP A 71 -23.95 -13.89 -1.62
CA ASP A 71 -24.59 -14.23 -0.35
C ASP A 71 -25.45 -15.50 -0.52
N GLU A 72 -25.60 -16.32 0.53
CA GLU A 72 -26.31 -17.59 0.44
C GLU A 72 -27.80 -17.41 0.11
N LEU A 73 -28.43 -16.41 0.73
CA LEU A 73 -29.83 -16.04 0.55
C LEU A 73 -29.98 -14.92 -0.49
N ASP A 74 -29.26 -15.05 -1.61
CA ASP A 74 -29.22 -14.08 -2.70
C ASP A 74 -29.84 -14.67 -3.98
N PRO A 75 -30.80 -13.99 -4.64
CA PRO A 75 -31.26 -14.43 -5.95
C PRO A 75 -30.15 -14.51 -7.01
N LEU A 76 -29.07 -13.73 -6.86
CA LEU A 76 -27.95 -13.63 -7.81
C LEU A 76 -26.84 -14.68 -7.58
N ARG A 77 -26.93 -15.49 -6.52
CA ARG A 77 -25.85 -16.40 -6.11
C ARG A 77 -25.39 -17.32 -7.23
N ASP A 78 -26.33 -18.02 -7.86
CA ASP A 78 -26.01 -19.04 -8.86
C ASP A 78 -25.57 -18.41 -10.19
N GLU A 79 -26.03 -17.19 -10.49
CA GLU A 79 -25.54 -16.44 -11.65
C GLU A 79 -24.08 -16.03 -11.45
N GLY A 80 -23.74 -15.63 -10.23
CA GLY A 80 -22.37 -15.31 -9.86
C GLY A 80 -21.44 -16.51 -9.99
N MET A 81 -21.90 -17.70 -9.56
CA MET A 81 -21.16 -18.95 -9.75
C MET A 81 -21.04 -19.36 -11.22
N ALA A 82 -22.08 -19.16 -12.02
CA ALA A 82 -22.01 -19.41 -13.46
C ALA A 82 -20.96 -18.51 -14.14
N TYR A 83 -20.86 -17.24 -13.73
CA TYR A 83 -19.82 -16.33 -14.21
C TYR A 83 -18.42 -16.72 -13.73
N TYR A 84 -18.27 -17.14 -12.47
CA TYR A 84 -17.03 -17.71 -11.92
C TYR A 84 -16.50 -18.85 -12.78
N HIS A 85 -17.35 -19.84 -13.09
CA HIS A 85 -16.96 -21.00 -13.90
C HIS A 85 -16.48 -20.61 -15.29
N LYS A 86 -17.08 -19.56 -15.88
CA LYS A 86 -16.69 -19.05 -17.20
C LYS A 86 -15.33 -18.37 -17.18
N LEU A 87 -15.08 -17.51 -16.20
CA LEU A 87 -13.77 -16.88 -15.99
C LEU A 87 -12.69 -17.93 -15.78
N SER A 88 -12.98 -18.93 -14.94
CA SER A 88 -12.07 -20.04 -14.65
C SER A 88 -11.76 -20.86 -15.91
N ALA A 89 -12.78 -21.21 -16.70
CA ALA A 89 -12.61 -21.96 -17.94
C ALA A 89 -11.78 -21.19 -18.99
N ALA A 90 -11.94 -19.86 -19.06
CA ALA A 90 -11.19 -19.00 -19.95
C ALA A 90 -9.74 -18.74 -19.50
N GLY A 91 -9.31 -19.30 -18.36
CA GLY A 91 -7.96 -19.12 -17.81
C GLY A 91 -7.74 -17.79 -17.09
N VAL A 92 -8.80 -17.06 -16.74
CA VAL A 92 -8.71 -15.85 -15.91
C VAL A 92 -8.51 -16.25 -14.46
N THR A 93 -7.56 -15.62 -13.76
CA THR A 93 -7.40 -15.82 -12.31
C THR A 93 -8.66 -15.36 -11.60
N VAL A 94 -9.39 -16.27 -10.96
CA VAL A 94 -10.67 -15.96 -10.31
C VAL A 94 -10.82 -16.71 -8.99
N ALA A 95 -11.31 -16.03 -7.96
CA ALA A 95 -11.83 -16.65 -6.74
C ALA A 95 -13.28 -16.24 -6.51
N ALA A 96 -14.03 -17.14 -5.87
CA ALA A 96 -15.41 -16.89 -5.47
C ALA A 96 -15.64 -17.32 -4.02
N HIS A 97 -16.46 -16.56 -3.32
CA HIS A 97 -16.90 -16.85 -1.95
C HIS A 97 -18.41 -16.67 -1.84
N VAL A 98 -19.08 -17.60 -1.16
CA VAL A 98 -20.50 -17.50 -0.79
C VAL A 98 -20.60 -17.26 0.72
N ASN A 99 -21.11 -16.10 1.12
CA ASN A 99 -21.34 -15.75 2.51
C ASN A 99 -22.58 -16.50 3.03
N LEU A 100 -22.35 -17.46 3.91
CA LEU A 100 -23.42 -18.29 4.47
C LEU A 100 -24.29 -17.52 5.46
N GLY A 101 -25.60 -17.80 5.44
CA GLY A 101 -26.58 -17.31 6.39
C GLY A 101 -27.06 -15.86 6.18
N VAL A 102 -26.59 -15.17 5.13
CA VAL A 102 -26.91 -13.76 4.90
C VAL A 102 -27.63 -13.52 3.58
N ALA A 103 -28.38 -12.42 3.51
CA ALA A 103 -29.13 -11.98 2.33
C ALA A 103 -28.31 -11.01 1.47
N HIS A 104 -28.76 -10.78 0.24
CA HIS A 104 -28.11 -9.91 -0.74
C HIS A 104 -27.63 -8.57 -0.14
N GLY A 105 -26.33 -8.31 -0.26
CA GLY A 105 -25.69 -7.05 0.11
C GLY A 105 -25.45 -6.88 1.61
N SER A 106 -25.71 -7.91 2.42
CA SER A 106 -25.64 -7.79 3.89
C SER A 106 -24.26 -7.39 4.37
N TRP A 107 -23.19 -7.97 3.82
CA TRP A 107 -21.82 -7.66 4.23
C TRP A 107 -21.46 -6.19 3.96
N GLY A 108 -21.94 -5.59 2.86
CA GLY A 108 -21.70 -4.19 2.53
C GLY A 108 -22.60 -3.20 3.27
N ILE A 109 -23.86 -3.57 3.52
CA ILE A 109 -24.88 -2.70 4.14
C ILE A 109 -24.77 -2.72 5.67
N PHE A 110 -24.46 -3.88 6.26
CA PHE A 110 -24.47 -4.10 7.71
C PHE A 110 -23.08 -4.32 8.30
N GLY A 111 -22.04 -3.71 7.72
CA GLY A 111 -20.64 -3.92 8.13
C GLY A 111 -20.37 -3.71 9.64
N GLN A 112 -21.15 -2.88 10.32
CA GLN A 112 -21.06 -2.70 11.78
C GLN A 112 -21.77 -3.79 12.60
N ALA A 113 -22.82 -4.40 12.04
CA ALA A 113 -23.61 -5.41 12.74
C ALA A 113 -23.09 -6.84 12.50
N ILE A 114 -22.31 -7.06 11.43
CA ILE A 114 -21.64 -8.33 11.11
C ILE A 114 -20.15 -8.09 10.76
N PRO A 115 -19.36 -7.54 11.70
CA PRO A 115 -18.00 -7.07 11.43
C PRO A 115 -17.05 -8.20 11.02
N GLU A 116 -17.22 -9.41 11.53
CA GLU A 116 -16.38 -10.56 11.16
C GLU A 116 -16.55 -10.94 9.69
N MET A 117 -17.78 -10.92 9.18
CA MET A 117 -18.09 -11.25 7.79
C MET A 117 -17.65 -10.13 6.84
N PHE A 118 -17.85 -8.87 7.25
CA PHE A 118 -17.34 -7.72 6.51
C PHE A 118 -15.82 -7.78 6.40
N GLN A 119 -15.13 -8.03 7.51
CA GLN A 119 -13.67 -8.12 7.53
C GLN A 119 -13.17 -9.31 6.72
N ALA A 120 -13.81 -10.48 6.79
CA ALA A 120 -13.43 -11.64 5.97
C ALA A 120 -13.58 -11.37 4.46
N ALA A 121 -14.63 -10.65 4.05
CA ALA A 121 -14.83 -10.24 2.67
C ALA A 121 -13.78 -9.22 2.22
N VAL A 122 -13.49 -8.21 3.06
CA VAL A 122 -12.42 -7.22 2.82
C VAL A 122 -11.07 -7.93 2.71
N ASP A 123 -10.72 -8.77 3.67
CA ASP A 123 -9.50 -9.58 3.67
C ASP A 123 -9.42 -10.40 2.38
N SER A 124 -10.48 -11.08 1.96
CA SER A 124 -10.47 -11.88 0.74
C SER A 124 -10.28 -11.05 -0.55
N ILE A 125 -10.77 -9.80 -0.58
CA ILE A 125 -10.48 -8.84 -1.66
C ILE A 125 -9.01 -8.40 -1.60
N LEU A 126 -8.50 -8.11 -0.40
CA LEU A 126 -7.12 -7.69 -0.15
C LEU A 126 -6.09 -8.83 -0.37
N TYR A 127 -6.51 -10.09 -0.24
CA TYR A 127 -5.63 -11.26 -0.36
C TYR A 127 -5.78 -12.02 -1.68
N PHE A 128 -6.68 -11.57 -2.58
CA PHE A 128 -6.88 -12.25 -3.85
C PHE A 128 -5.60 -12.17 -4.71
N PRO A 129 -4.92 -13.31 -4.94
CA PRO A 129 -3.55 -13.31 -5.46
C PRO A 129 -3.59 -13.22 -6.99
N SER A 130 -3.14 -12.08 -7.52
CA SER A 130 -2.56 -11.89 -8.87
C SER A 130 -2.61 -10.43 -9.34
N SER A 131 -3.17 -9.48 -8.57
CA SER A 131 -3.41 -8.13 -9.10
C SER A 131 -3.03 -6.95 -8.24
N TYR A 132 -2.39 -7.11 -7.07
CA TYR A 132 -1.84 -5.92 -6.39
C TYR A 132 -0.88 -5.17 -7.30
N TRP A 133 -0.08 -5.91 -8.07
CA TRP A 133 0.83 -5.33 -9.06
C TRP A 133 0.26 -5.16 -10.46
N ILE A 134 -0.75 -5.93 -10.90
CA ILE A 134 -1.36 -5.75 -12.24
C ILE A 134 -2.29 -4.53 -12.26
N ALA A 135 -2.98 -4.25 -11.14
CA ALA A 135 -3.67 -2.98 -10.96
C ALA A 135 -2.66 -1.83 -10.88
N LEU A 136 -1.54 -2.04 -10.18
CA LEU A 136 -0.42 -1.09 -10.22
C LEU A 136 0.14 -0.95 -11.64
N LEU A 137 0.21 -1.99 -12.48
CA LEU A 137 0.71 -1.91 -13.85
C LEU A 137 -0.26 -1.24 -14.83
N HIS A 138 -1.57 -1.43 -14.68
CA HIS A 138 -2.55 -0.57 -15.36
C HIS A 138 -2.41 0.87 -14.88
N LEU A 139 -2.12 1.09 -13.59
CA LEU A 139 -1.73 2.38 -13.00
C LEU A 139 -0.24 2.76 -13.20
N LEU A 140 0.58 1.97 -13.90
CA LEU A 140 1.97 2.31 -14.26
C LEU A 140 2.05 2.60 -15.77
N GLY A 141 1.12 2.05 -16.56
CA GLY A 141 0.73 2.59 -17.87
C GLY A 141 -0.13 3.86 -17.76
N GLU A 142 -0.95 3.95 -16.72
CA GLU A 142 -1.68 5.15 -16.27
C GLU A 142 -1.12 5.68 -14.95
N CYS A 143 0.19 5.64 -14.77
CA CYS A 143 0.77 6.42 -13.69
C CYS A 143 0.42 7.87 -14.01
N LYS A 144 -0.22 8.59 -13.09
CA LYS A 144 -0.33 10.06 -13.16
C LYS A 144 1.03 10.73 -13.40
N CYS A 145 2.11 9.97 -13.23
CA CYS A 145 3.42 10.23 -13.82
C CYS A 145 3.47 9.83 -15.30
N ASN A 146 2.90 10.66 -16.17
CA ASN A 146 3.36 10.69 -17.55
C ASN A 146 4.86 11.09 -17.50
N PRO A 147 5.79 10.27 -18.00
CA PRO A 147 7.22 10.62 -18.00
C PRO A 147 7.49 11.97 -18.68
N ALA A 148 6.63 12.38 -19.61
CA ALA A 148 6.69 13.69 -20.28
C ALA A 148 6.15 14.87 -19.43
N LEU A 149 5.40 14.62 -18.34
CA LEU A 149 4.85 15.64 -17.45
C LEU A 149 5.58 15.76 -16.10
N GLY A 150 6.35 14.75 -15.67
CA GLY A 150 6.94 14.69 -14.32
C GLY A 150 8.45 14.52 -14.23
N HIS A 151 9.17 14.40 -15.35
CA HIS A 151 10.63 14.26 -15.39
C HIS A 151 11.22 13.15 -14.48
N VAL A 152 10.50 12.02 -14.32
CA VAL A 152 10.97 10.89 -13.50
C VAL A 152 11.64 9.83 -14.36
N ASP A 153 12.97 9.74 -14.27
CA ASP A 153 13.77 8.77 -15.01
C ASP A 153 13.81 7.39 -14.34
N PHE A 154 13.76 7.33 -13.01
CA PHE A 154 13.88 6.08 -12.26
C PHE A 154 12.97 6.09 -11.04
N GLN A 155 12.28 4.98 -10.77
CA GLN A 155 11.43 4.79 -9.60
C GLN A 155 11.91 3.60 -8.78
N ILE A 156 12.05 3.80 -7.47
CA ILE A 156 12.23 2.70 -6.53
C ILE A 156 10.84 2.38 -5.99
N VAL A 157 10.32 1.23 -6.39
CA VAL A 157 8.95 0.80 -6.08
C VAL A 157 8.93 0.02 -4.78
N SER A 158 7.88 0.22 -4.00
CA SER A 158 7.60 -0.52 -2.79
C SER A 158 6.14 -0.96 -2.76
N GLN A 159 5.83 -1.90 -1.88
CA GLN A 159 4.46 -2.23 -1.54
C GLN A 159 3.82 -1.09 -0.74
N VAL A 160 2.51 -0.91 -0.90
CA VAL A 160 1.74 0.03 -0.08
C VAL A 160 1.67 -0.51 1.35
N THR A 161 2.21 0.25 2.29
CA THR A 161 2.22 -0.10 3.72
C THR A 161 0.83 -0.01 4.35
N GLY A 162 0.55 -0.89 5.31
CA GLY A 162 -0.68 -0.85 6.10
C GLY A 162 -1.99 -1.30 5.42
N ILE A 163 -2.00 -1.51 4.10
CA ILE A 163 -3.17 -2.07 3.38
C ILE A 163 -3.08 -3.60 3.28
N ALA A 164 -1.86 -4.13 3.23
CA ALA A 164 -1.63 -5.57 3.23
C ALA A 164 -1.39 -6.05 4.66
N ASN A 165 -2.32 -6.84 5.21
CA ASN A 165 -2.14 -7.51 6.49
C ASN A 165 -1.05 -8.60 6.31
N TRP A 166 0.24 -8.24 6.44
CA TRP A 166 1.44 -9.10 6.30
C TRP A 166 1.59 -10.12 7.45
N ARG A 167 0.49 -10.76 7.83
CA ARG A 167 0.43 -11.76 8.91
C ARG A 167 1.03 -13.10 8.49
N ASP A 168 1.11 -13.37 7.18
CA ASP A 168 1.72 -14.57 6.63
C ASP A 168 3.05 -14.27 5.91
N PHE A 169 4.07 -15.06 6.25
CA PHE A 169 5.41 -14.93 5.68
C PHE A 169 5.45 -15.23 4.18
N GLY A 170 4.65 -16.21 3.71
CA GLY A 170 4.60 -16.59 2.31
C GLY A 170 4.14 -15.44 1.41
N SER A 171 3.18 -14.63 1.88
CA SER A 171 2.72 -13.44 1.16
C SER A 171 3.83 -12.40 0.93
N CYS A 172 4.73 -12.18 1.89
CA CYS A 172 5.88 -11.29 1.71
C CYS A 172 6.85 -11.80 0.63
N GLN A 173 7.13 -13.11 0.61
CA GLN A 173 8.04 -13.69 -0.39
C GLN A 173 7.47 -13.59 -1.80
N THR A 174 6.21 -13.97 -1.98
CA THR A 174 5.51 -13.86 -3.26
C THR A 174 5.48 -12.41 -3.77
N ALA A 175 5.19 -11.45 -2.88
CA ALA A 175 5.20 -10.04 -3.24
C ALA A 175 6.56 -9.55 -3.75
N ASN A 176 7.66 -10.02 -3.13
CA ASN A 176 9.02 -9.69 -3.54
C ASN A 176 9.38 -10.35 -4.87
N ASP A 177 8.99 -11.61 -5.09
CA ASP A 177 9.23 -12.32 -6.35
C ASP A 177 8.50 -11.65 -7.53
N GLU A 178 7.25 -11.22 -7.32
CA GLU A 178 6.46 -10.48 -8.31
C GLU A 178 7.09 -9.11 -8.62
N LEU A 179 7.54 -8.38 -7.61
CA LEU A 179 8.24 -7.10 -7.79
C LEU A 179 9.54 -7.29 -8.60
N ALA A 180 10.31 -8.32 -8.28
CA ALA A 180 11.54 -8.65 -9.01
C ALA A 180 11.26 -9.01 -10.48
N GLU A 181 10.16 -9.73 -10.75
CA GLU A 181 9.69 -9.99 -12.12
C GLU A 181 9.34 -8.72 -12.88
N MET A 182 8.75 -7.74 -12.22
CA MET A 182 8.42 -6.45 -12.83
C MET A 182 9.68 -5.64 -13.14
N ILE A 183 10.60 -5.54 -12.18
CA ILE A 183 11.87 -4.84 -12.36
C ILE A 183 12.65 -5.43 -13.55
N ARG A 184 12.66 -6.76 -13.71
CA ARG A 184 13.28 -7.43 -14.87
C ARG A 184 12.71 -6.99 -16.22
N LYS A 185 11.46 -6.52 -16.28
CA LYS A 185 10.83 -6.03 -17.51
C LYS A 185 11.24 -4.58 -17.85
N ALA A 186 11.69 -3.79 -16.87
CA ALA A 186 12.09 -2.39 -17.05
C ALA A 186 13.27 -1.98 -16.13
N PRO A 187 14.43 -2.65 -16.20
CA PRO A 187 15.51 -2.49 -15.20
C PRO A 187 16.21 -1.13 -15.25
N THR A 188 16.08 -0.38 -16.34
CA THR A 188 16.63 0.98 -16.47
C THR A 188 15.70 2.06 -15.93
N ARG A 189 14.48 1.69 -15.52
CA ARG A 189 13.44 2.60 -15.02
C ARG A 189 12.96 2.26 -13.61
N LEU A 190 13.12 1.00 -13.19
CA LEU A 190 12.59 0.49 -11.93
C LEU A 190 13.68 -0.15 -11.09
N GLY A 191 13.67 0.17 -9.80
CA GLY A 191 14.24 -0.62 -8.71
C GLY A 191 13.14 -0.94 -7.71
N GLY A 192 13.48 -1.60 -6.60
CA GLY A 192 12.46 -1.85 -5.59
C GLY A 192 12.97 -2.19 -4.21
N PHE A 193 12.08 -1.99 -3.24
CA PHE A 193 12.26 -2.35 -1.86
C PHE A 193 11.50 -3.62 -1.52
N ALA A 194 12.14 -4.50 -0.76
CA ALA A 194 11.49 -5.69 -0.25
C ALA A 194 10.41 -5.35 0.78
N ALA A 195 9.28 -6.05 0.71
CA ALA A 195 8.30 -6.13 1.78
C ALA A 195 8.76 -7.18 2.80
N LEU A 196 8.70 -6.85 4.09
CA LEU A 196 9.14 -7.73 5.17
C LEU A 196 8.04 -7.97 6.21
N CYS A 197 7.84 -9.23 6.56
CA CYS A 197 6.88 -9.66 7.56
C CYS A 197 7.47 -9.53 8.97
N MET A 198 7.46 -8.30 9.52
CA MET A 198 8.10 -7.96 10.82
C MET A 198 7.51 -8.69 12.04
N THR A 199 6.36 -9.37 11.90
CA THR A 199 5.82 -10.29 12.91
C THR A 199 6.76 -11.48 13.20
N HIS A 200 7.64 -11.83 12.27
CA HIS A 200 8.61 -12.91 12.38
C HIS A 200 10.04 -12.40 12.06
N PRO A 201 10.69 -11.65 12.97
CA PRO A 201 11.92 -10.91 12.65
C PRO A 201 13.06 -11.75 12.10
N GLU A 202 13.23 -12.98 12.57
CA GLU A 202 14.28 -13.85 12.04
C GLU A 202 14.01 -14.26 10.58
N LYS A 203 12.76 -14.63 10.27
CA LYS A 203 12.37 -14.94 8.89
C LYS A 203 12.43 -13.69 8.00
N ALA A 204 12.02 -12.53 8.53
CA ALA A 204 12.14 -11.25 7.84
C ALA A 204 13.61 -10.92 7.51
N SER A 205 14.55 -11.21 8.40
CA SER A 205 15.97 -11.00 8.15
C SER A 205 16.52 -11.91 7.04
N GLN A 206 16.07 -13.17 6.99
CA GLN A 206 16.40 -14.12 5.92
C GLN A 206 15.82 -13.67 4.58
N GLU A 207 14.58 -13.16 4.59
CA GLU A 207 13.93 -12.66 3.39
C GLU A 207 14.58 -11.37 2.87
N LEU A 208 15.02 -10.47 3.76
CA LEU A 208 15.82 -9.30 3.37
C LEU A 208 17.11 -9.74 2.67
N GLU A 209 17.82 -10.72 3.22
CA GLU A 209 19.02 -11.27 2.59
C GLU A 209 18.72 -11.86 1.21
N ARG A 210 17.67 -12.68 1.09
CA ARG A 210 17.24 -13.25 -0.19
C ARG A 210 16.87 -12.16 -1.20
N ALA A 211 16.05 -11.20 -0.80
CA ALA A 211 15.58 -10.12 -1.65
C ALA A 211 16.73 -9.28 -2.23
N VAL A 212 17.71 -8.94 -1.41
CA VAL A 212 18.86 -8.14 -1.86
C VAL A 212 19.81 -8.99 -2.72
N THR A 213 20.17 -10.19 -2.25
CA THR A 213 21.25 -10.96 -2.87
C THR A 213 20.82 -11.83 -4.06
N HIS A 214 19.55 -12.24 -4.11
CA HIS A 214 19.03 -13.11 -5.18
C HIS A 214 18.04 -12.39 -6.10
N LEU A 215 17.26 -11.44 -5.59
CA LEU A 215 16.28 -10.71 -6.39
C LEU A 215 16.78 -9.34 -6.88
N GLY A 216 17.87 -8.83 -6.32
CA GLY A 216 18.44 -7.52 -6.67
C GLY A 216 17.62 -6.33 -6.15
N LEU A 217 16.82 -6.53 -5.10
CA LEU A 217 16.12 -5.42 -4.44
C LEU A 217 17.12 -4.54 -3.66
N LEU A 218 16.83 -3.24 -3.58
CA LEU A 218 17.76 -2.20 -3.13
C LEU A 218 17.75 -1.98 -1.61
N GLY A 219 17.05 -2.81 -0.86
CA GLY A 219 16.78 -2.66 0.56
C GLY A 219 15.37 -3.15 0.90
N ALA A 220 14.79 -2.63 1.97
CA ALA A 220 13.41 -2.92 2.34
C ALA A 220 12.63 -1.66 2.74
N MET A 221 11.32 -1.73 2.59
CA MET A 221 10.38 -0.76 3.13
C MET A 221 9.43 -1.50 4.07
N ILE A 222 9.32 -1.00 5.29
CA ILE A 222 8.56 -1.67 6.35
C ILE A 222 7.52 -0.74 6.95
N ASP A 223 6.39 -1.33 7.35
CA ASP A 223 5.35 -0.65 8.13
C ASP A 223 5.94 -0.10 9.43
N ASN A 224 5.42 1.02 9.94
CA ASN A 224 5.96 1.68 11.14
C ASN A 224 5.88 0.81 12.39
N HIS A 225 4.88 -0.08 12.47
CA HIS A 225 4.65 -0.93 13.63
C HIS A 225 3.91 -2.20 13.23
N LEU A 226 3.91 -3.19 14.14
CA LEU A 226 3.00 -4.34 14.04
C LEU A 226 1.54 -3.89 14.25
N PRO A 227 0.53 -4.72 13.88
CA PRO A 227 -0.88 -4.37 14.05
C PRO A 227 -1.30 -4.01 15.48
N ASP A 228 -0.54 -4.46 16.49
CA ASP A 228 -0.75 -4.14 17.90
C ASP A 228 -0.04 -2.84 18.36
N MET A 229 0.43 -2.03 17.41
CA MET A 229 1.22 -0.81 17.63
C MET A 229 2.64 -1.03 18.17
N THR A 230 3.15 -2.27 18.17
CA THR A 230 4.53 -2.55 18.60
C THR A 230 5.54 -2.02 17.57
N HIS A 231 6.32 -1.02 17.96
CA HIS A 231 7.52 -0.56 17.24
C HIS A 231 8.70 -1.54 17.37
N TYR A 232 9.76 -1.31 16.59
CA TYR A 232 10.86 -2.25 16.40
C TYR A 232 12.10 -1.97 17.28
N ASP A 233 11.91 -1.28 18.41
CA ASP A 233 12.98 -0.90 19.34
C ASP A 233 13.53 -2.08 20.17
N SER A 234 12.74 -3.13 20.36
CA SER A 234 13.20 -4.34 21.06
C SER A 234 14.27 -5.12 20.27
N GLU A 235 15.26 -5.69 20.98
CA GLU A 235 16.32 -6.52 20.39
C GLU A 235 15.82 -7.70 19.54
N ARG A 236 14.58 -8.15 19.76
CA ARG A 236 13.97 -9.21 18.93
C ARG A 236 13.89 -8.84 17.45
N PHE A 237 13.89 -7.55 17.11
CA PHE A 237 13.83 -7.05 15.72
C PHE A 237 15.22 -6.78 15.13
N TRP A 238 16.27 -6.76 15.95
CA TRP A 238 17.63 -6.47 15.53
C TRP A 238 18.24 -7.42 14.49
N PRO A 239 17.80 -8.69 14.31
CA PRO A 239 18.25 -9.51 13.19
C PRO A 239 18.05 -8.82 11.83
N VAL A 240 16.93 -8.13 11.61
CA VAL A 240 16.65 -7.41 10.35
C VAL A 240 17.64 -6.27 10.15
N PHE A 241 17.82 -5.42 11.17
CA PHE A 241 18.74 -4.27 11.10
C PHE A 241 20.21 -4.72 10.95
N ARG A 242 20.60 -5.81 11.59
CA ARG A 242 21.93 -6.41 11.43
C ARG A 242 22.18 -6.86 9.99
N VAL A 243 21.18 -7.50 9.37
CA VAL A 243 21.29 -7.94 7.97
C VAL A 243 21.34 -6.73 7.04
N ALA A 244 20.52 -5.70 7.26
CA ALA A 244 20.56 -4.46 6.49
C ALA A 244 21.94 -3.79 6.54
N GLU A 245 22.52 -3.63 7.74
CA GLU A 245 23.87 -3.08 7.91
C GLU A 245 24.94 -3.94 7.21
N ARG A 246 24.89 -5.26 7.39
CA ARG A 246 25.86 -6.19 6.76
C ARG A 246 25.82 -6.12 5.23
N LEU A 247 24.63 -6.01 4.66
CA LEU A 247 24.42 -5.90 3.22
C LEU A 247 24.61 -4.48 2.68
N ASP A 248 24.83 -3.50 3.56
CA ASP A 248 24.97 -2.08 3.26
C ASP A 248 23.77 -1.46 2.53
N VAL A 249 22.56 -1.98 2.79
CA VAL A 249 21.31 -1.51 2.20
C VAL A 249 20.45 -0.76 3.23
N PRO A 250 19.65 0.23 2.80
CA PRO A 250 18.76 0.94 3.71
C PRO A 250 17.47 0.19 4.04
N ILE A 251 16.89 0.54 5.18
CA ILE A 251 15.51 0.25 5.54
C ILE A 251 14.72 1.55 5.51
N TYR A 252 13.71 1.63 4.64
CA TYR A 252 12.73 2.70 4.63
C TYR A 252 11.65 2.39 5.68
N LEU A 253 11.58 3.20 6.73
CA LEU A 253 10.53 3.13 7.74
C LEU A 253 9.40 4.07 7.34
N HIS A 254 8.25 3.52 6.97
CA HIS A 254 7.14 4.29 6.41
C HIS A 254 5.91 4.30 7.33
N PRO A 255 5.13 5.39 7.35
CA PRO A 255 3.88 5.48 8.10
C PRO A 255 2.92 4.31 7.86
N SER A 256 2.12 3.99 8.87
CA SER A 256 1.11 2.92 8.80
C SER A 256 -0.17 3.35 9.53
N PRO A 257 -1.34 2.81 9.15
CA PRO A 257 -2.58 3.09 9.85
C PRO A 257 -2.51 2.65 11.32
N VAL A 258 -3.07 3.48 12.19
CA VAL A 258 -3.20 3.17 13.61
C VAL A 258 -4.30 2.13 13.86
N SER A 259 -4.23 1.41 14.97
CA SER A 259 -5.31 0.52 15.41
C SER A 259 -6.60 1.28 15.72
N GLU A 260 -7.75 0.58 15.65
CA GLU A 260 -9.06 1.17 15.98
C GLU A 260 -9.11 1.73 17.41
N GLU A 261 -8.41 1.10 18.35
CA GLU A 261 -8.30 1.60 19.72
C GLU A 261 -7.62 2.97 19.75
N VAL A 262 -6.53 3.15 19.01
CA VAL A 262 -5.81 4.42 18.91
C VAL A 262 -6.65 5.45 18.15
N MET A 263 -7.28 5.05 17.04
CA MET A 263 -8.23 5.88 16.29
C MET A 263 -9.28 6.47 17.23
N SER A 264 -9.96 5.61 17.98
CA SER A 264 -11.04 6.02 18.87
C SER A 264 -10.57 6.88 20.04
N LYS A 265 -9.37 6.65 20.59
CA LYS A 265 -8.89 7.38 21.77
C LYS A 265 -8.21 8.70 21.46
N LYS A 266 -7.49 8.78 20.33
CA LYS A 266 -6.65 9.95 20.00
C LYS A 266 -7.25 10.85 18.92
N PHE A 267 -7.98 10.30 17.96
CA PHE A 267 -8.33 11.01 16.73
C PHE A 267 -9.83 11.19 16.52
N HIS A 268 -10.71 10.45 17.20
CA HIS A 268 -12.13 10.79 17.22
C HIS A 268 -12.39 12.02 18.09
N GLY A 269 -13.31 12.88 17.64
CA GLY A 269 -13.69 14.11 18.33
C GLY A 269 -15.03 14.65 17.84
N ASN A 270 -15.34 15.91 18.18
CA ASN A 270 -16.56 16.58 17.74
C ASN A 270 -16.45 17.08 16.28
N TYR A 271 -16.12 16.18 15.36
CA TYR A 271 -15.99 16.37 13.92
C TYR A 271 -16.25 15.03 13.20
N PRO A 272 -16.51 15.01 11.88
CA PRO A 272 -16.89 13.79 11.19
C PRO A 272 -15.72 12.79 11.06
N ASN A 273 -16.03 11.51 10.87
CA ASN A 273 -15.04 10.42 10.85
C ASN A 273 -13.96 10.58 9.77
N ASN A 274 -14.26 11.23 8.64
CA ASN A 274 -13.26 11.49 7.60
C ASN A 274 -12.18 12.48 8.07
N ALA A 275 -12.53 13.45 8.93
CA ALA A 275 -11.55 14.34 9.54
C ALA A 275 -10.67 13.58 10.54
N ALA A 276 -11.26 12.68 11.33
CA ALA A 276 -10.49 11.79 12.20
C ALA A 276 -9.51 10.89 11.42
N ALA A 277 -9.95 10.31 10.31
CA ALA A 277 -9.11 9.51 9.43
C ALA A 277 -7.94 10.33 8.85
N GLY A 278 -8.21 11.56 8.41
CA GLY A 278 -7.16 12.49 7.96
C GLY A 278 -6.16 12.82 9.07
N LEU A 279 -6.65 13.13 10.28
CA LEU A 279 -5.82 13.41 11.46
C LEU A 279 -4.96 12.21 11.88
N ALA A 280 -5.50 10.99 11.79
CA ALA A 280 -4.76 9.76 12.10
C ALA A 280 -3.71 9.40 11.04
N THR A 281 -3.85 9.94 9.82
CA THR A 281 -2.98 9.65 8.67
C THR A 281 -2.28 10.94 8.20
N GLY A 282 -2.39 11.28 6.91
CA GLY A 282 -1.63 12.30 6.18
C GLY A 282 -1.61 13.70 6.79
N ALA A 283 -2.58 14.05 7.64
CA ALA A 283 -2.58 15.38 8.25
C ALA A 283 -1.66 15.48 9.48
N TRP A 284 -1.44 14.39 10.22
CA TRP A 284 -0.66 14.46 11.47
C TRP A 284 -0.16 13.11 12.00
N GLY A 285 -1.08 12.23 12.38
CA GLY A 285 -0.86 11.18 13.38
C GLY A 285 0.22 10.17 13.00
N TRP A 286 0.22 9.71 11.77
CA TRP A 286 1.18 8.70 11.33
C TRP A 286 2.62 9.24 11.19
N HIS A 287 2.80 10.56 11.09
CA HIS A 287 4.11 11.22 11.00
C HIS A 287 4.70 11.35 12.40
N GLU A 288 3.87 11.74 13.37
CA GLU A 288 4.26 11.75 14.79
C GLU A 288 4.70 10.36 15.24
N ASP A 289 3.99 9.31 14.81
CA ASP A 289 4.29 7.94 15.21
C ASP A 289 5.59 7.40 14.58
N VAL A 290 5.91 7.73 13.32
CA VAL A 290 7.23 7.40 12.74
C VAL A 290 8.33 8.19 13.44
N GLY A 291 8.10 9.49 13.70
CA GLY A 291 9.02 10.33 14.44
C GLY A 291 9.37 9.75 15.81
N LEU A 292 8.34 9.31 16.56
CA LEU A 292 8.50 8.62 17.83
C LEU A 292 9.29 7.33 17.69
N HIS A 293 8.99 6.51 16.68
CA HIS A 293 9.66 5.24 16.46
C HIS A 293 11.18 5.43 16.25
N VAL A 294 11.62 6.37 15.41
CA VAL A 294 13.06 6.66 15.22
C VAL A 294 13.74 7.05 16.53
N VAL A 295 13.07 7.87 17.36
CA VAL A 295 13.61 8.25 18.68
C VAL A 295 13.67 7.05 19.63
N LYS A 296 12.72 6.10 19.55
CA LYS A 296 12.79 4.83 20.31
C LYS A 296 13.94 3.94 19.85
N LEU A 297 14.21 3.84 18.54
CA LEU A 297 15.35 3.09 18.01
C LEU A 297 16.68 3.67 18.53
N TYR A 298 16.78 5.01 18.57
CA TYR A 298 17.91 5.70 19.20
C TYR A 298 18.01 5.39 20.69
N ALA A 299 16.92 5.52 21.44
CA ALA A 299 16.89 5.25 22.88
C ALA A 299 17.24 3.80 23.22
N ALA A 300 16.92 2.86 22.35
CA ALA A 300 17.25 1.44 22.48
C ALA A 300 18.72 1.12 22.15
N GLY A 301 19.52 2.08 21.70
CA GLY A 301 20.93 1.86 21.36
C GLY A 301 21.14 1.14 20.03
N LEU A 302 20.14 1.12 19.15
CA LEU A 302 20.23 0.45 17.85
C LEU A 302 21.42 0.97 17.04
N PHE A 303 21.58 2.30 16.96
CA PHE A 303 22.66 2.93 16.18
C PHE A 303 24.03 2.86 16.87
N THR A 304 24.08 2.62 18.18
CA THR A 304 25.33 2.24 18.85
C THR A 304 25.75 0.84 18.45
N ARG A 305 24.77 -0.07 18.36
CA ARG A 305 25.01 -1.47 18.00
C ARG A 305 25.34 -1.65 16.51
N PHE A 306 24.65 -0.92 15.64
CA PHE A 306 24.77 -0.96 14.18
C PHE A 306 25.09 0.44 13.64
N PRO A 307 26.34 0.94 13.83
CA PRO A 307 26.71 2.32 13.52
C PRO A 307 26.70 2.67 12.03
N LYS A 308 26.65 1.69 11.13
CA LYS A 308 26.56 1.89 9.67
C LYS A 308 25.16 1.63 9.11
N LEU A 309 24.19 1.30 9.98
CA LEU A 309 22.80 1.11 9.56
C LEU A 309 22.26 2.37 8.87
N LYS A 310 21.61 2.19 7.73
CA LYS A 310 20.97 3.26 6.96
C LYS A 310 19.45 3.15 7.12
N ILE A 311 18.83 4.18 7.66
CA ILE A 311 17.37 4.30 7.77
C ILE A 311 16.92 5.44 6.86
N ILE A 312 15.89 5.20 6.06
CA ILE A 312 15.20 6.23 5.31
C ILE A 312 13.85 6.50 5.97
N ILE A 313 13.48 7.77 6.11
CA ILE A 313 12.14 8.20 6.51
C ILE A 313 11.58 9.22 5.51
N GLY A 314 10.25 9.25 5.37
CA GLY A 314 9.56 10.09 4.42
C GLY A 314 9.27 11.49 4.93
N HIS A 315 8.41 12.19 4.20
CA HIS A 315 7.63 13.32 4.68
C HIS A 315 8.46 14.38 5.39
N MET A 316 9.58 14.75 4.75
CA MET A 316 10.51 15.77 5.24
C MET A 316 11.04 15.49 6.65
N GLY A 317 11.16 14.21 7.02
CA GLY A 317 11.78 13.76 8.25
C GLY A 317 10.81 13.53 9.40
N GLU A 318 9.51 13.37 9.12
CA GLU A 318 8.51 12.89 10.08
C GLU A 318 8.48 13.72 11.39
N MET A 319 8.45 15.05 11.23
CA MET A 319 8.49 16.04 12.32
C MET A 319 9.77 16.08 13.16
N ILE A 320 10.74 15.17 12.95
CA ILE A 320 11.99 15.14 13.73
C ILE A 320 12.84 16.41 13.54
N PRO A 321 13.02 16.99 12.34
CA PRO A 321 13.94 18.11 12.13
C PRO A 321 13.70 19.30 13.07
N ILE A 322 12.44 19.63 13.36
CA ILE A 322 12.08 20.72 14.29
C ILE A 322 12.39 20.37 15.76
N MET A 323 12.56 19.09 16.08
CA MET A 323 12.76 18.56 17.43
C MET A 323 14.19 18.06 17.69
N ILE A 324 15.08 17.99 16.69
CA ILE A 324 16.45 17.42 16.82
C ILE A 324 17.18 17.99 18.03
N ASP A 325 17.24 19.32 18.15
CA ASP A 325 17.96 19.97 19.25
C ASP A 325 17.31 19.70 20.61
N ARG A 326 15.99 19.49 20.66
CA ARG A 326 15.25 19.19 21.88
C ARG A 326 15.46 17.76 22.32
N ILE A 327 15.42 16.82 21.36
CA ILE A 327 15.74 15.40 21.56
C ILE A 327 17.17 15.30 22.06
N ASP A 328 18.11 15.97 21.39
CA ASP A 328 19.51 15.90 21.79
C ASP A 328 19.75 16.57 23.15
N LYS A 329 19.14 17.72 23.47
CA LYS A 329 19.34 18.36 24.80
C LYS A 329 18.73 17.58 25.98
N THR A 330 17.90 16.58 25.75
CA THR A 330 17.24 15.86 26.85
C THR A 330 18.25 15.05 27.65
N LYS A 331 18.16 15.16 28.98
CA LYS A 331 19.09 14.48 29.91
C LYS A 331 18.65 13.07 30.28
N PHE A 332 17.47 12.64 29.81
CA PHE A 332 16.92 11.32 30.10
C PHE A 332 17.52 10.21 29.23
N PHE A 333 18.23 10.56 28.15
CA PHE A 333 19.00 9.61 27.36
C PHE A 333 20.41 9.48 27.93
N ASN A 334 20.87 8.24 28.13
CA ASN A 334 22.24 7.98 28.57
C ASN A 334 23.23 8.18 27.42
N LYS A 335 23.55 9.44 27.11
CA LYS A 335 24.44 9.79 26.00
C LYS A 335 25.86 9.24 26.11
N ALA A 336 26.32 8.87 27.31
CA ALA A 336 27.61 8.21 27.47
C ALA A 336 27.67 6.90 26.66
N ASP A 337 26.52 6.21 26.53
CA ASP A 337 26.39 4.95 25.82
C ASP A 337 25.83 5.14 24.39
N LEU A 338 24.94 6.14 24.22
CA LEU A 338 24.17 6.33 22.97
C LEU A 338 24.81 7.32 21.99
N GLY A 339 25.73 8.18 22.45
CA GLY A 339 26.19 9.34 21.68
C GLY A 339 25.14 10.45 21.62
N SER A 340 25.30 11.35 20.65
CA SER A 340 24.38 12.45 20.35
C SER A 340 23.31 11.98 19.36
N PHE A 341 22.06 12.41 19.54
CA PHE A 341 21.01 12.13 18.56
C PHE A 341 21.29 12.84 17.24
N ARG A 342 21.93 14.02 17.28
CA ARG A 342 22.34 14.75 16.07
C ARG A 342 23.35 13.94 15.26
N ASP A 343 24.29 13.27 15.92
CA ASP A 343 25.29 12.44 15.23
C ASP A 343 24.63 11.23 14.55
N VAL A 344 23.64 10.63 15.22
CA VAL A 344 22.82 9.55 14.63
C VAL A 344 22.01 10.08 13.45
N TRP A 345 21.39 11.24 13.57
CA TRP A 345 20.64 11.87 12.48
C TRP A 345 21.53 12.09 11.25
N GLU A 346 22.68 12.73 11.44
CA GLU A 346 23.61 13.07 10.36
C GLU A 346 24.30 11.85 9.75
N ARG A 347 24.44 10.73 10.47
CA ARG A 347 25.16 9.54 9.99
C ARG A 347 24.26 8.42 9.49
N ASN A 348 23.11 8.21 10.14
CA ASN A 348 22.31 6.99 9.98
C ASN A 348 20.94 7.26 9.33
N ILE A 349 20.49 8.52 9.24
CA ILE A 349 19.16 8.87 8.75
C ILE A 349 19.24 9.61 7.42
N TRP A 350 18.45 9.13 6.46
CA TRP A 350 18.15 9.76 5.18
C TRP A 350 16.69 10.16 5.15
N VAL A 351 16.40 11.29 4.52
CA VAL A 351 15.06 11.88 4.49
C VAL A 351 14.58 12.04 3.06
N THR A 352 13.33 11.66 2.78
CA THR A 352 12.71 11.97 1.49
C THR A 352 11.63 13.05 1.58
N THR A 353 11.37 13.76 0.48
CA THR A 353 10.37 14.83 0.42
C THR A 353 8.94 14.36 0.15
N SER A 354 8.69 13.05 0.19
CA SER A 354 7.41 12.41 -0.13
C SER A 354 6.21 13.15 0.51
N GLY A 355 5.22 13.54 -0.29
CA GLY A 355 4.00 14.22 0.17
C GLY A 355 4.14 15.59 0.85
N ILE A 356 5.35 16.16 0.98
CA ILE A 356 5.58 17.49 1.57
C ILE A 356 6.36 18.37 0.59
N PHE A 357 5.63 18.93 -0.38
CA PHE A 357 6.17 19.80 -1.43
C PHE A 357 6.23 21.27 -0.98
N SER A 358 7.00 21.54 0.07
CA SER A 358 7.15 22.90 0.63
C SER A 358 8.60 23.33 0.75
N VAL A 359 8.96 24.40 0.00
CA VAL A 359 10.32 24.97 0.06
C VAL A 359 10.67 25.49 1.44
N ARG A 360 9.69 25.97 2.21
CA ARG A 360 9.87 26.40 3.61
C ARG A 360 10.30 25.24 4.51
N THR A 361 9.65 24.08 4.35
CA THR A 361 10.01 22.90 5.15
C THR A 361 11.35 22.33 4.71
N LEU A 362 11.65 22.33 3.41
CA LEU A 362 12.97 21.94 2.90
C LEU A 362 14.10 22.85 3.43
N GLN A 363 13.89 24.18 3.45
CA GLN A 363 14.83 25.14 4.04
C GLN A 363 15.15 24.79 5.50
N MET A 364 14.14 24.45 6.28
CA MET A 364 14.33 24.03 7.67
C MET A 364 15.07 22.69 7.76
N LEU A 365 14.70 21.71 6.93
CA LEU A 365 15.38 20.41 6.89
C LEU A 365 16.88 20.57 6.60
N LEU A 366 17.24 21.39 5.63
CA LEU A 366 18.63 21.66 5.23
C LEU A 366 19.46 22.39 6.30
N GLN A 367 18.83 23.00 7.32
CA GLN A 367 19.57 23.59 8.45
C GLN A 367 20.08 22.54 9.44
N VAL A 368 19.49 21.35 9.44
CA VAL A 368 19.77 20.28 10.43
C VAL A 368 20.13 18.94 9.80
N THR A 369 20.06 18.84 8.47
CA THR A 369 20.31 17.60 7.71
C THR A 369 21.32 17.88 6.60
N PRO A 370 22.37 17.07 6.47
CA PRO A 370 23.29 17.15 5.34
C PRO A 370 22.55 17.02 4.00
N LEU A 371 22.91 17.83 3.01
CA LEU A 371 22.23 17.80 1.71
C LEU A 371 22.31 16.41 1.06
N ASP A 372 23.40 15.69 1.24
CA ASP A 372 23.59 14.32 0.72
C ASP A 372 22.70 13.27 1.37
N HIS A 373 22.00 13.64 2.45
CA HIS A 373 21.02 12.83 3.15
C HIS A 373 19.56 13.18 2.80
N VAL A 374 19.33 14.14 1.90
CA VAL A 374 17.98 14.57 1.49
C VAL A 374 17.69 14.10 0.08
N LEU A 375 16.67 13.24 -0.08
CA LEU A 375 16.31 12.60 -1.36
C LEU A 375 14.97 13.15 -1.89
N TYR A 376 14.88 13.35 -3.20
CA TYR A 376 13.60 13.61 -3.83
C TYR A 376 12.74 12.35 -3.87
N SER A 377 11.48 12.47 -3.46
CA SER A 377 10.44 11.43 -3.57
C SER A 377 9.07 12.09 -3.68
N ILE A 378 8.12 11.37 -4.27
CA ILE A 378 6.81 11.91 -4.64
C ILE A 378 5.68 11.34 -3.77
N ASP A 379 5.73 10.05 -3.42
CA ASP A 379 4.62 9.30 -2.80
C ASP A 379 3.48 8.91 -3.75
N THR A 380 3.85 8.51 -4.97
CA THR A 380 2.86 8.04 -5.94
C THR A 380 2.32 6.66 -5.53
N PRO A 381 1.01 6.39 -5.69
CA PRO A 381 0.01 7.20 -6.42
C PRO A 381 -0.82 8.15 -5.53
N PHE A 382 -0.45 8.35 -4.27
CA PHE A 382 -1.20 9.20 -3.33
C PHE A 382 -1.02 10.68 -3.66
N ASP A 383 0.20 11.06 -4.04
CA ASP A 383 0.52 12.33 -4.67
C ASP A 383 0.81 12.16 -6.18
N ASP A 384 0.82 13.27 -6.90
CA ASP A 384 1.05 13.30 -8.34
C ASP A 384 2.42 13.88 -8.72
N CYS A 385 2.97 13.38 -9.83
CA CYS A 385 4.28 13.79 -10.31
C CYS A 385 4.37 15.26 -10.74
N ALA A 386 3.27 15.88 -11.18
CA ALA A 386 3.31 17.27 -11.61
C ALA A 386 3.52 18.18 -10.39
N THR A 387 2.78 17.96 -9.30
CA THR A 387 2.95 18.70 -8.04
C THR A 387 4.36 18.51 -7.46
N GLY A 388 4.92 17.30 -7.54
CA GLY A 388 6.31 17.06 -7.14
C GLY A 388 7.32 17.84 -7.99
N TRP A 389 7.12 17.90 -9.32
CA TRP A 389 8.02 18.63 -10.22
C TRP A 389 7.90 20.15 -10.06
N GLU A 390 6.69 20.68 -9.88
CA GLU A 390 6.45 22.10 -9.57
C GLU A 390 7.24 22.53 -8.33
N PHE A 391 7.39 21.65 -7.33
CA PHE A 391 8.23 21.90 -6.18
C PHE A 391 9.72 21.98 -6.52
N VAL A 392 10.23 21.13 -7.40
CA VAL A 392 11.62 21.22 -7.90
C VAL A 392 11.85 22.53 -8.64
N GLU A 393 10.90 22.95 -9.49
CA GLU A 393 10.96 24.24 -10.20
C GLU A 393 10.94 25.41 -9.22
N GLU A 394 10.14 25.33 -8.17
CA GLU A 394 10.05 26.35 -7.14
C GLU A 394 11.36 26.47 -6.33
N ILE A 395 12.02 25.37 -5.98
CA ILE A 395 13.36 25.36 -5.36
C ILE A 395 14.35 26.11 -6.27
N SER A 396 14.36 25.77 -7.56
CA SER A 396 15.25 26.40 -8.54
C SER A 396 14.95 27.89 -8.69
N ARG A 397 13.67 28.27 -8.74
CA ARG A 397 13.23 29.67 -8.90
C ARG A 397 13.59 30.53 -7.69
N GLN A 398 13.50 29.97 -6.48
CA GLN A 398 13.92 30.65 -5.27
C GLN A 398 15.44 30.67 -5.07
N GLY A 399 16.19 29.90 -5.87
CA GLY A 399 17.64 29.80 -5.73
C GLY A 399 18.07 29.20 -4.39
N LEU A 400 17.24 28.31 -3.81
CA LEU A 400 17.54 27.67 -2.53
C LEU A 400 18.76 26.74 -2.64
N LEU A 401 18.87 26.03 -3.77
CA LEU A 401 19.99 25.17 -4.11
C LEU A 401 20.66 25.70 -5.37
N SER A 402 21.99 25.62 -5.44
CA SER A 402 22.70 25.80 -6.70
C SER A 402 22.31 24.71 -7.70
N LYS A 403 22.63 24.89 -8.98
CA LYS A 403 22.32 23.89 -10.01
C LYS A 403 22.91 22.50 -9.68
N ALA A 404 24.15 22.45 -9.20
CA ALA A 404 24.80 21.19 -8.83
C ALA A 404 24.14 20.53 -7.60
N GLU A 405 23.77 21.34 -6.60
CA GLU A 405 23.05 20.85 -5.42
C GLU A 405 21.64 20.37 -5.76
N LEU A 406 20.96 21.03 -6.70
CA LEU A 406 19.66 20.60 -7.18
C LEU A 406 19.75 19.24 -7.91
N GLU A 407 20.73 19.08 -8.80
CA GLU A 407 21.02 17.80 -9.49
C GLU A 407 21.33 16.68 -8.48
N GLN A 408 22.10 17.01 -7.45
CA GLN A 408 22.41 16.11 -6.34
C GLN A 408 21.14 15.70 -5.57
N PHE A 409 20.28 16.66 -5.22
CA PHE A 409 19.01 16.43 -4.53
C PHE A 409 18.03 15.57 -5.35
N VAL A 410 17.81 15.90 -6.63
CA VAL A 410 16.80 15.21 -7.46
C VAL A 410 17.21 13.80 -7.87
N SER A 411 18.52 13.48 -7.90
CA SER A 411 18.97 12.16 -8.34
C SER A 411 20.30 11.68 -7.77
N GLY A 412 21.30 12.57 -7.59
CA GLY A 412 22.65 12.19 -7.16
C GLY A 412 22.70 11.47 -5.82
N ASN A 413 21.90 11.94 -4.85
CA ASN A 413 21.80 11.34 -3.52
C ASN A 413 21.26 9.91 -3.57
N ALA A 414 20.20 9.68 -4.35
CA ALA A 414 19.63 8.35 -4.52
C ALA A 414 20.65 7.42 -5.20
N ARG A 415 21.30 7.88 -6.28
CA ARG A 415 22.34 7.08 -6.97
C ARG A 415 23.48 6.69 -6.04
N SER A 416 23.93 7.62 -5.18
CA SER A 416 24.96 7.35 -4.18
C SER A 416 24.49 6.34 -3.13
N LEU A 417 23.30 6.56 -2.55
CA LEU A 417 22.77 5.71 -1.47
C LEU A 417 22.51 4.26 -1.92
N PHE A 418 21.99 4.08 -3.14
CA PHE A 418 21.60 2.78 -3.68
C PHE A 418 22.64 2.17 -4.62
N THR A 419 23.78 2.84 -4.83
CA THR A 419 24.89 2.39 -5.71
C THR A 419 24.43 2.09 -7.16
N MET A 420 23.64 2.99 -7.75
CA MET A 420 22.97 2.83 -9.06
C MET A 420 23.53 3.69 -10.20
#